data_AF-A0A5R9FP64-F1
#
_entry.id   AF-A0A5R9FP64-F1
#
_cell.length_a   1.000
_cell.length_b   1.000
_cell.length_c   1.000
_cell.angle_alpha   90.00
_cell.angle_beta   90.00
_cell.angle_gamma   90.00
#
_symmetry.space_group_name_H-M   'P 1'
#
loop_
_entity.id
_entity.type
_entity.pdbx_description
1 polymer ?
#
loop_
_entity_poly.entity_id
_entity_poly.type
_entity_poly.pdbx_seq_one_letter_code
_entity_poly.pdbx_strand_id
1 'polypeptide(L)'
;MSAIDLFLAPDPVERLASLLRLRFGEAWEPDPVTDCRIALLRSRSGRSICADPDTAANRIILQAWVDWDWVTPTVVYTADPAGHRDLEHWLSCGDLTEAGNAMKQLLQSLLDQLEPVPPHAADSEPVNLDAAERQLEHLAGQAGELAERARQFTARLIYRKPVTADAQHLARLAGRTRCTAARVDTLRGNTLTVNSAPRS
;
A
#
# COMPACT_ATOMS: atom_id res chain seq x y z
N MET A 1 36.39 10.05 -10.09
CA MET A 1 35.31 9.73 -11.04
C MET A 1 34.68 11.04 -11.50
N SER A 2 34.69 11.27 -12.81
CA SER A 2 34.21 12.52 -13.42
C SER A 2 32.68 12.52 -13.52
N ALA A 3 32.07 13.70 -13.68
CA ALA A 3 30.62 13.84 -13.87
C ALA A 3 30.07 13.11 -15.12
N ILE A 4 30.95 12.60 -15.98
CA ILE A 4 30.61 11.88 -17.22
C ILE A 4 30.21 10.43 -16.92
N ASP A 5 30.75 9.82 -15.85
CA ASP A 5 30.41 8.44 -15.45
C ASP A 5 28.95 8.30 -14.97
N LEU A 6 28.33 9.40 -14.51
CA LEU A 6 26.92 9.43 -14.08
C LEU A 6 25.92 9.40 -15.26
N PHE A 7 26.30 9.87 -16.45
CA PHE A 7 25.42 9.88 -17.62
C PHE A 7 25.31 8.53 -18.33
N LEU A 8 26.21 7.59 -18.03
CA LEU A 8 26.22 6.23 -18.59
C LEU A 8 25.71 5.18 -17.59
N ALA A 9 25.44 5.58 -16.35
CA ALA A 9 24.96 4.67 -15.34
C ALA A 9 23.49 4.29 -15.63
N PRO A 10 23.11 3.01 -15.46
CA PRO A 10 21.72 2.59 -15.63
C PRO A 10 20.77 3.40 -14.75
N ASP A 11 19.55 3.63 -15.26
CA ASP A 11 18.52 4.34 -14.53
C ASP A 11 18.23 3.65 -13.19
N PRO A 12 18.31 4.36 -12.05
CA PRO A 12 18.19 3.74 -10.73
C PRO A 12 16.80 3.14 -10.50
N VAL A 13 15.75 3.70 -11.11
CA VAL A 13 14.37 3.18 -11.02
C VAL A 13 14.24 1.89 -11.81
N GLU A 14 14.73 1.84 -13.05
CA GLU A 14 14.78 0.62 -13.86
C GLU A 14 15.61 -0.49 -13.18
N ARG A 15 16.71 -0.14 -12.51
CA ARG A 15 17.51 -1.11 -11.75
C ARG A 15 16.76 -1.64 -10.52
N LEU A 16 16.07 -0.78 -9.78
CA LEU A 16 15.23 -1.21 -8.67
C LEU A 16 14.07 -2.11 -9.16
N ALA A 17 13.39 -1.71 -10.24
CA ALA A 17 12.33 -2.51 -10.85
C ALA A 17 12.83 -3.88 -11.33
N SER A 18 14.02 -3.92 -11.94
CA SER A 18 14.67 -5.17 -12.38
C SER A 18 15.03 -6.07 -11.21
N LEU A 19 15.55 -5.50 -10.12
CA LEU A 19 15.87 -6.23 -8.89
C LEU A 19 14.62 -6.84 -8.27
N LEU A 20 13.55 -6.04 -8.13
CA LEU A 20 12.28 -6.49 -7.57
C LEU A 20 11.62 -7.55 -8.48
N ARG A 21 11.67 -7.38 -9.79
CA ARG A 21 11.21 -8.39 -10.76
C ARG A 21 11.98 -9.70 -10.61
N LEU A 22 13.30 -9.66 -10.47
CA LEU A 22 14.11 -10.86 -10.27
C LEU A 22 13.75 -11.59 -8.97
N ARG A 23 13.34 -10.88 -7.92
CA ARG A 23 13.03 -11.46 -6.60
C ARG A 23 11.59 -11.95 -6.45
N PHE A 24 10.64 -11.32 -7.15
CA PHE A 24 9.20 -11.59 -7.04
C PHE A 24 8.58 -12.22 -8.30
N GLY A 25 9.33 -12.33 -9.40
CA GLY A 25 8.94 -13.04 -10.62
C GLY A 25 8.00 -12.29 -11.56
N GLU A 26 7.67 -11.03 -11.27
CA GLU A 26 6.66 -10.25 -11.98
C GLU A 26 7.13 -8.81 -12.23
N ALA A 27 6.51 -8.13 -13.19
CA ALA A 27 6.81 -6.73 -13.48
C ALA A 27 6.37 -5.82 -12.31
N TRP A 28 7.15 -4.77 -12.11
CA TRP A 28 6.84 -3.67 -11.21
C TRP A 28 6.71 -2.42 -12.07
N GLU A 29 5.63 -1.67 -11.87
CA GLU A 29 5.27 -0.54 -12.72
C GLU A 29 5.37 0.75 -11.92
N PRO A 30 5.78 1.87 -12.53
CA PRO A 30 5.72 3.17 -11.85
C PRO A 30 4.30 3.48 -11.38
N ASP A 31 4.16 3.93 -10.13
CA ASP A 31 2.85 4.32 -9.58
C ASP A 31 2.32 5.56 -10.34
N PRO A 32 1.12 5.48 -10.96
CA PRO A 32 0.56 6.58 -11.72
C PRO A 32 0.00 7.72 -10.85
N VAL A 33 -0.17 7.50 -9.54
CA VAL A 33 -0.85 8.44 -8.63
C VAL A 33 0.12 9.37 -7.90
N THR A 34 1.35 8.93 -7.68
CA THR A 34 2.39 9.78 -7.10
C THR A 34 2.98 10.71 -8.16
N ASP A 35 2.93 12.02 -7.92
CA ASP A 35 3.62 13.02 -8.77
C ASP A 35 5.13 12.73 -8.86
N CYS A 36 5.68 11.94 -7.93
CA CYS A 36 7.00 11.34 -8.00
C CYS A 36 6.92 9.98 -8.72
N ARG A 37 7.23 9.95 -10.02
CA ARG A 37 7.26 8.74 -10.91
C ARG A 37 8.30 7.65 -10.52
N ILE A 38 8.75 7.62 -9.28
CA ILE A 38 9.88 6.83 -8.79
C ILE A 38 9.37 5.65 -7.93
N ALA A 39 8.18 5.74 -7.35
CA ALA A 39 7.55 4.65 -6.63
C ALA A 39 7.15 3.52 -7.60
N LEU A 40 7.41 2.28 -7.21
CA LEU A 40 7.13 1.09 -8.00
C LEU A 40 6.02 0.28 -7.34
N LEU A 41 4.96 0.01 -8.09
CA LEU A 41 3.77 -0.72 -7.67
C LEU A 41 3.72 -2.11 -8.32
N ARG A 42 3.22 -3.07 -7.55
CA ARG A 42 2.79 -4.39 -8.02
C ARG A 42 1.46 -4.76 -7.38
N SER A 43 0.47 -5.12 -8.18
CA SER A 43 -0.84 -5.59 -7.70
C SER A 43 -1.14 -7.01 -8.18
N ARG A 44 -1.55 -7.90 -7.27
CA ARG A 44 -1.93 -9.29 -7.55
C ARG A 44 -3.01 -9.78 -6.58
N SER A 45 -4.10 -10.32 -7.13
CA SER A 45 -5.14 -11.02 -6.37
C SER A 45 -5.69 -10.20 -5.19
N GLY A 46 -5.94 -8.90 -5.41
CA GLY A 46 -6.44 -7.97 -4.40
C GLY A 46 -5.40 -7.53 -3.37
N ARG A 47 -4.11 -7.88 -3.54
CA ARG A 47 -2.97 -7.40 -2.77
C ARG A 47 -2.13 -6.48 -3.63
N SER A 48 -1.65 -5.41 -3.05
CA SER A 48 -0.78 -4.43 -3.68
C SER A 48 0.47 -4.24 -2.83
N ILE A 49 1.60 -4.03 -3.49
CA ILE A 49 2.90 -3.82 -2.88
C ILE A 49 3.55 -2.63 -3.56
N CYS A 50 4.11 -1.71 -2.78
CA CYS A 50 4.87 -0.57 -3.27
C CYS A 50 6.30 -0.58 -2.71
N ALA A 51 7.23 -0.13 -3.53
CA ALA A 51 8.58 0.25 -3.14
C ALA A 51 8.80 1.71 -3.56
N ASP A 52 8.94 2.59 -2.57
CA ASP A 52 9.14 4.02 -2.74
C ASP A 52 10.56 4.41 -2.27
N PRO A 53 11.49 4.71 -3.19
CA PRO A 53 12.82 5.18 -2.83
C PRO A 53 12.79 6.63 -2.32
N ASP A 54 13.17 6.82 -1.06
CA ASP A 54 13.38 8.12 -0.42
C ASP A 54 14.88 8.45 -0.48
N THR A 55 15.27 9.14 -1.56
CA THR A 55 16.65 9.52 -1.85
C THR A 55 17.19 10.52 -0.84
N ALA A 56 16.34 11.39 -0.29
CA ALA A 56 16.74 12.37 0.73
C ALA A 56 17.16 11.71 2.05
N ALA A 57 16.53 10.59 2.41
CA ALA A 57 16.84 9.84 3.63
C ALA A 57 17.63 8.53 3.38
N ASN A 58 18.12 8.30 2.16
CA ASN A 58 18.86 7.11 1.74
C ASN A 58 18.19 5.78 2.14
N ARG A 59 16.88 5.68 1.89
CA ARG A 59 16.09 4.50 2.26
C ARG A 59 15.07 4.14 1.19
N ILE A 60 14.61 2.91 1.23
CA ILE A 60 13.49 2.43 0.42
C ILE A 60 12.35 2.10 1.37
N ILE A 61 11.22 2.78 1.18
CA ILE A 61 9.99 2.57 1.93
C ILE A 61 9.24 1.46 1.21
N LEU A 62 9.01 0.36 1.92
CA LEU A 62 8.29 -0.80 1.41
C LEU A 62 6.92 -0.84 2.06
N GLN A 63 5.90 -1.02 1.25
CA GLN A 63 4.51 -0.97 1.66
C GLN A 63 3.75 -2.13 1.06
N ALA A 64 2.81 -2.70 1.80
CA ALA A 64 1.86 -3.66 1.26
C ALA A 64 0.45 -3.33 1.77
N TRP A 65 -0.56 -3.59 0.97
CA TRP A 65 -1.96 -3.43 1.33
C TRP A 65 -2.83 -4.41 0.54
N VAL A 66 -4.07 -4.58 0.96
CA VAL A 66 -5.12 -5.14 0.08
C VAL A 66 -6.01 -4.00 -0.40
N ASP A 67 -6.67 -4.14 -1.54
CA ASP A 67 -7.46 -3.05 -2.16
C ASP A 67 -8.59 -2.52 -1.24
N TRP A 68 -8.95 -3.31 -0.22
CA TRP A 68 -9.90 -2.97 0.84
C TRP A 68 -9.27 -2.64 2.20
N ASP A 69 -7.96 -2.76 2.40
CA ASP A 69 -7.26 -2.43 3.65
C ASP A 69 -6.59 -1.06 3.55
N TRP A 70 -6.59 -0.38 4.69
CA TRP A 70 -6.21 1.02 4.86
C TRP A 70 -5.12 1.16 5.92
N VAL A 71 -4.75 0.06 6.57
CA VAL A 71 -3.43 -0.08 7.17
C VAL A 71 -2.51 -0.51 6.05
N THR A 72 -1.51 0.31 5.79
CA THR A 72 -0.43 -0.07 4.88
C THR A 72 0.74 -0.50 5.76
N PRO A 73 0.87 -1.78 6.15
CA PRO A 73 2.10 -2.29 6.72
C PRO A 73 3.28 -1.71 5.95
N THR A 74 4.10 -0.94 6.68
CA THR A 74 5.21 -0.18 6.12
C THR A 74 6.46 -0.64 6.83
N VAL A 75 7.49 -0.97 6.06
CA VAL A 75 8.82 -1.23 6.59
C VAL A 75 9.83 -0.45 5.78
N VAL A 76 10.89 -0.02 6.46
CA VAL A 76 11.95 0.77 5.83
C VAL A 76 13.16 -0.11 5.64
N TYR A 77 13.64 -0.21 4.41
CA TYR A 77 14.98 -0.70 4.12
C TYR A 77 15.94 0.49 4.07
N THR A 78 16.83 0.59 5.05
CA THR A 78 17.90 1.58 5.03
C THR A 78 19.03 1.05 4.17
N ALA A 79 19.34 1.75 3.07
CA ALA A 79 20.48 1.40 2.25
C ALA A 79 21.77 1.73 3.02
N ASP A 80 22.80 0.91 2.87
CA ASP A 80 24.16 1.28 3.25
C ASP A 80 24.89 1.76 2.00
N PRO A 81 24.93 3.08 1.74
CA PRO A 81 25.59 3.61 0.56
C PRO A 81 27.12 3.64 0.74
N ALA A 82 27.74 2.90 1.67
CA ALA A 82 29.19 2.89 1.84
C ALA A 82 29.92 2.71 0.48
N GLY A 83 30.73 3.70 0.09
CA GLY A 83 31.41 3.74 -1.21
C GLY A 83 30.62 4.40 -2.36
N HIS A 84 29.40 4.86 -2.08
CA HIS A 84 28.49 5.55 -3.01
C HIS A 84 28.08 6.92 -2.44
N ARG A 85 27.64 7.84 -3.31
CA ARG A 85 27.32 9.22 -2.92
C ARG A 85 25.97 9.33 -2.20
N ASP A 86 25.00 8.61 -2.72
CA ASP A 86 23.60 8.62 -2.32
C ASP A 86 22.91 7.33 -2.80
N LEU A 87 21.63 7.20 -2.48
CA LEU A 87 20.79 6.08 -2.90
C LEU A 87 20.71 5.92 -4.42
N GLU A 88 20.65 7.01 -5.19
CA GLU A 88 20.56 6.95 -6.66
C GLU A 88 21.84 6.37 -7.26
N HIS A 89 22.99 6.89 -6.85
CA HIS A 89 24.29 6.39 -7.26
C HIS A 89 24.47 4.92 -6.86
N TRP A 90 24.04 4.54 -5.65
CA TRP A 90 24.07 3.15 -5.22
C TRP A 90 23.15 2.25 -6.05
N LEU A 91 21.92 2.66 -6.33
CA LEU A 91 20.99 1.90 -7.17
C LEU A 91 21.52 1.76 -8.61
N SER A 92 22.14 2.79 -9.15
CA SER A 92 22.67 2.82 -10.51
C SER A 92 23.89 1.93 -10.70
N CYS A 93 24.84 1.87 -9.76
CA CYS A 93 26.12 1.16 -9.96
C CYS A 93 26.52 0.17 -8.87
N GLY A 94 25.80 0.09 -7.74
CA GLY A 94 26.09 -0.84 -6.64
C GLY A 94 25.74 -2.30 -6.95
N ASP A 95 26.31 -3.22 -6.16
CA ASP A 95 25.83 -4.60 -6.07
C ASP A 95 24.60 -4.63 -5.17
N LEU A 96 23.47 -5.05 -5.75
CA LEU A 96 22.17 -5.05 -5.08
C LEU A 96 21.74 -6.45 -4.62
N THR A 97 22.63 -7.44 -4.68
CA THR A 97 22.27 -8.84 -4.44
C THR A 97 21.74 -9.08 -3.03
N GLU A 98 22.50 -8.62 -2.02
CA GLU A 98 22.12 -8.74 -0.61
C GLU A 98 20.92 -7.85 -0.27
N ALA A 99 20.92 -6.62 -0.77
CA ALA A 99 19.80 -5.69 -0.62
C ALA A 99 18.49 -6.29 -1.15
N GLY A 100 18.52 -6.91 -2.33
CA GLY A 100 17.36 -7.59 -2.91
C GLY A 100 16.87 -8.77 -2.06
N ASN A 101 17.77 -9.48 -1.38
CA ASN A 101 17.39 -10.56 -0.46
C ASN A 101 16.76 -10.02 0.82
N ALA A 102 17.33 -8.97 1.41
CA ALA A 102 16.77 -8.31 2.58
C ALA A 102 15.39 -7.70 2.29
N MET A 103 15.25 -6.95 1.19
CA MET A 103 13.97 -6.40 0.75
C MET A 103 12.93 -7.49 0.50
N LYS A 104 13.34 -8.64 -0.06
CA LYS A 104 12.42 -9.78 -0.24
C LYS A 104 11.88 -10.30 1.10
N GLN A 105 12.73 -10.46 2.10
CA GLN A 105 12.32 -10.91 3.43
C GLN A 105 11.39 -9.90 4.11
N LEU A 106 11.73 -8.61 4.02
CA LEU A 106 10.91 -7.52 4.56
C LEU A 106 9.51 -7.50 3.93
N LEU A 107 9.44 -7.58 2.60
CA LEU A 107 8.18 -7.63 1.86
C LEU A 107 7.37 -8.89 2.17
N GLN A 108 8.00 -10.06 2.33
CA GLN A 108 7.28 -11.26 2.76
C GLN A 108 6.68 -11.07 4.15
N SER A 109 7.43 -10.49 5.09
CA SER A 109 6.93 -10.17 6.42
C SER A 109 5.76 -9.18 6.39
N LEU A 110 5.75 -8.22 5.46
CA LEU A 110 4.60 -7.33 5.27
C LEU A 110 3.39 -8.09 4.74
N LEU A 111 3.58 -8.97 3.75
CA LEU A 111 2.49 -9.77 3.19
C LEU A 111 1.87 -10.73 4.22
N ASP A 112 2.67 -11.25 5.14
CA ASP A 112 2.21 -12.12 6.23
C ASP A 112 1.40 -11.34 7.28
N GLN A 113 1.53 -10.01 7.33
CA GLN A 113 0.74 -9.13 8.21
C GLN A 113 -0.61 -8.72 7.59
N LEU A 114 -0.80 -8.91 6.28
CA LEU A 114 -2.04 -8.53 5.62
C LEU A 114 -3.18 -9.50 5.99
N GLU A 115 -4.38 -8.94 6.15
CA GLU A 115 -5.56 -9.76 6.31
C GLU A 115 -5.74 -10.71 5.10
N PRO A 116 -6.29 -11.92 5.32
CA PRO A 116 -6.63 -12.83 4.24
C PRO A 116 -7.52 -12.13 3.22
N VAL A 117 -7.21 -12.30 1.93
CA VAL A 117 -8.10 -11.86 0.87
C VAL A 117 -9.34 -12.76 0.91
N PRO A 118 -10.55 -12.23 1.19
CA PRO A 118 -11.74 -13.04 1.03
C PRO A 118 -11.78 -13.55 -0.42
N PRO A 119 -12.10 -14.83 -0.63
CA PRO A 119 -12.18 -15.37 -1.97
C PRO A 119 -13.10 -14.48 -2.79
N HIS A 120 -12.68 -14.09 -3.99
CA HIS A 120 -13.60 -13.48 -4.94
C HIS A 120 -14.77 -14.45 -5.08
N ALA A 121 -15.95 -14.01 -4.64
CA ALA A 121 -17.17 -14.76 -4.85
C ALA A 121 -17.39 -14.81 -6.36
N ALA A 122 -16.89 -15.88 -6.97
CA ALA A 122 -17.26 -16.25 -8.31
C ALA A 122 -18.76 -16.55 -8.27
N ASP A 123 -19.50 -15.82 -9.09
CA ASP A 123 -20.89 -16.02 -9.45
C ASP A 123 -21.89 -16.20 -8.29
N SER A 124 -22.69 -15.15 -8.09
CA SER A 124 -24.06 -15.28 -7.58
C SER A 124 -24.21 -15.90 -6.17
N GLU A 125 -23.60 -15.32 -5.14
CA GLU A 125 -24.16 -15.53 -3.78
C GLU A 125 -25.62 -15.03 -3.81
N PRO A 126 -26.62 -15.85 -3.43
CA PRO A 126 -27.99 -15.39 -3.36
C PRO A 126 -28.08 -14.22 -2.38
N VAL A 127 -28.87 -13.21 -2.74
CA VAL A 127 -29.15 -12.04 -1.89
C VAL A 127 -29.56 -12.54 -0.50
N ASN A 128 -28.78 -12.19 0.52
CA ASN A 128 -28.96 -12.66 1.89
C ASN A 128 -29.25 -11.47 2.79
N LEU A 129 -30.53 -11.09 2.85
CA LEU A 129 -31.00 -9.89 3.55
C LEU A 129 -30.79 -9.98 5.07
N ASP A 130 -30.95 -11.16 5.68
CA ASP A 130 -30.73 -11.37 7.12
C ASP A 130 -29.25 -11.24 7.52
N ALA A 131 -28.34 -11.61 6.62
CA ALA A 131 -26.91 -11.34 6.79
C ALA A 131 -26.61 -9.85 6.58
N ALA A 132 -27.27 -9.20 5.63
CA ALA A 132 -27.11 -7.76 5.37
C ALA A 132 -27.59 -6.92 6.57
N GLU A 133 -28.72 -7.27 7.20
CA GLU A 133 -29.23 -6.56 8.39
C GLU A 133 -28.25 -6.61 9.57
N ARG A 134 -27.68 -7.79 9.86
CA ARG A 134 -26.66 -7.91 10.91
C ARG A 134 -25.40 -7.09 10.61
N GLN A 135 -25.01 -6.99 9.33
CA GLN A 135 -23.87 -6.18 8.93
C GLN A 135 -24.19 -4.67 8.94
N LEU A 136 -25.45 -4.26 8.72
CA LEU A 136 -25.90 -2.87 8.83
C LEU A 136 -25.83 -2.35 10.27
N GLU A 137 -26.24 -3.15 11.25
CA GLU A 137 -26.11 -2.78 12.66
C GLU A 137 -24.64 -2.57 13.05
N HIS A 138 -23.76 -3.46 12.56
CA HIS A 138 -22.32 -3.32 12.76
C HIS A 138 -21.76 -2.07 12.08
N LEU A 139 -22.20 -1.79 10.85
CA LEU A 139 -21.83 -0.59 10.09
C LEU A 139 -22.27 0.69 10.80
N ALA A 140 -23.49 0.73 11.32
CA ALA A 140 -24.02 1.86 12.07
C ALA A 140 -23.21 2.12 13.34
N GLY A 141 -22.81 1.06 14.05
CA GLY A 141 -21.91 1.14 15.21
C GLY A 141 -20.54 1.73 14.85
N GLN A 142 -19.91 1.24 13.78
CA GLN A 142 -18.63 1.74 13.29
C GLN A 142 -18.70 3.20 12.83
N ALA A 143 -19.77 3.59 12.14
CA ALA A 143 -20.01 4.98 11.73
C ALA A 143 -20.18 5.92 12.94
N GLY A 144 -20.88 5.46 13.99
CA GLY A 144 -21.01 6.17 15.26
C GLY A 144 -19.66 6.35 15.97
N GLU A 145 -18.84 5.29 16.02
CA GLU A 145 -17.50 5.36 16.58
C GLU A 145 -16.60 6.32 15.77
N LEU A 146 -16.70 6.30 14.43
CA LEU A 146 -15.93 7.17 13.55
C LEU A 146 -16.23 8.66 13.81
N ALA A 147 -17.51 9.01 13.94
CA ALA A 147 -17.94 10.37 14.27
C ALA A 147 -17.38 10.84 15.62
N GLU A 148 -17.46 9.98 16.63
CA GLU A 148 -16.97 10.30 17.98
C GLU A 148 -15.44 10.45 18.04
N ARG A 149 -14.70 9.57 17.36
CA ARG A 149 -13.24 9.68 17.26
C ARG A 149 -12.80 10.91 16.48
N ALA A 150 -13.53 11.30 15.43
CA ALA A 150 -13.23 12.50 14.65
C ALA A 150 -13.41 13.77 15.49
N ARG A 151 -14.44 13.79 16.34
CA ARG A 151 -14.67 14.85 17.33
C ARG A 151 -13.53 14.94 18.34
N GLN A 152 -13.08 13.81 18.89
CA GLN A 152 -11.96 13.76 19.84
C GLN A 152 -10.63 14.21 19.22
N PHE A 153 -10.34 13.79 17.98
CA PHE A 153 -9.18 14.24 17.22
C PHE A 153 -9.18 15.75 17.01
N THR A 154 -10.33 16.31 16.61
CA THR A 154 -10.50 17.76 16.43
C THR A 154 -10.24 18.53 17.73
N ALA A 155 -10.80 18.05 18.85
CA ALA A 155 -10.54 18.66 20.16
C ALA A 155 -9.04 18.63 20.51
N ARG A 156 -8.36 17.51 20.27
CA ARG A 156 -6.92 17.36 20.55
C ARG A 156 -6.06 18.30 19.70
N LEU A 157 -6.43 18.52 18.43
CA LEU A 157 -5.79 19.53 17.57
C LEU A 157 -5.94 20.94 18.15
N ILE A 158 -7.16 21.33 18.55
CA ILE A 158 -7.44 22.64 19.17
C ILE A 158 -6.58 22.85 20.41
N TYR A 159 -6.43 21.81 21.24
CA TYR A 159 -5.62 21.84 22.46
C TYR A 159 -4.12 21.52 22.25
N ARG A 160 -3.64 21.50 20.98
CA ARG A 160 -2.24 21.27 20.60
C ARG A 160 -1.64 20.00 21.22
N LYS A 161 -2.43 18.93 21.33
CA LYS A 161 -1.97 17.63 21.81
C LYS A 161 -1.35 16.82 20.66
N PRO A 162 -0.48 15.83 20.94
CA PRO A 162 -0.06 14.86 19.94
C PRO A 162 -1.26 14.06 19.39
N VAL A 163 -1.35 13.95 18.06
CA VAL A 163 -2.51 13.39 17.34
C VAL A 163 -2.18 12.28 16.34
N THR A 164 -0.90 11.91 16.17
CA THR A 164 -0.48 10.93 15.16
C THR A 164 -1.15 9.56 15.34
N ALA A 165 -1.23 9.07 16.59
CA ALA A 165 -1.90 7.81 16.89
C ALA A 165 -3.42 7.88 16.66
N ASP A 166 -4.03 9.02 16.96
CA ASP A 166 -5.47 9.26 16.75
C ASP A 166 -5.80 9.31 15.25
N ALA A 167 -4.96 9.96 14.44
CA ALA A 167 -5.08 9.98 12.98
C ALA A 167 -4.98 8.56 12.38
N GLN A 168 -4.02 7.76 12.85
CA GLN A 168 -3.88 6.35 12.44
C GLN A 168 -5.07 5.49 12.86
N HIS A 169 -5.66 5.77 14.02
CA HIS A 169 -6.85 5.08 14.50
C HIS A 169 -8.10 5.45 13.68
N LEU A 170 -8.25 6.73 13.34
CA LEU A 170 -9.32 7.22 12.44
C LEU A 170 -9.22 6.61 11.05
N ALA A 171 -8.02 6.55 10.48
CA ALA A 171 -7.80 5.90 9.18
C ALA A 171 -8.22 4.42 9.21
N ARG A 172 -7.83 3.69 10.27
CA ARG A 172 -8.25 2.29 10.50
C ARG A 172 -9.76 2.13 10.60
N LEU A 173 -10.42 2.99 11.36
CA LEU A 173 -11.86 2.89 11.62
C LEU A 173 -12.69 3.28 10.39
N ALA A 174 -12.33 4.35 9.69
CA ALA A 174 -12.92 4.72 8.40
C ALA A 174 -12.77 3.56 7.40
N GLY A 175 -11.62 2.91 7.45
CA GLY A 175 -11.32 1.80 6.58
C GLY A 175 -12.21 0.58 6.77
N ARG A 176 -12.35 0.14 8.02
CA ARG A 176 -13.28 -0.95 8.40
C ARG A 176 -14.72 -0.62 8.06
N THR A 177 -15.14 0.63 8.29
CA THR A 177 -16.49 1.12 7.97
C THR A 177 -16.79 0.97 6.47
N ARG A 178 -15.84 1.31 5.57
CA ARG A 178 -16.02 1.07 4.12
C ARG A 178 -16.16 -0.42 3.80
N CYS A 179 -15.34 -1.29 4.40
CA CYS A 179 -15.40 -2.73 4.13
C CYS A 179 -16.75 -3.33 4.50
N THR A 180 -17.26 -2.97 5.68
CA THR A 180 -18.59 -3.41 6.11
C THR A 180 -19.68 -2.84 5.20
N ALA A 181 -19.56 -1.59 4.74
CA ALA A 181 -20.48 -1.02 3.75
C ALA A 181 -20.47 -1.78 2.41
N ALA A 182 -19.28 -2.07 1.86
CA ALA A 182 -19.15 -2.84 0.62
C ALA A 182 -19.69 -4.27 0.76
N ARG A 183 -19.52 -4.90 1.93
CA ARG A 183 -20.10 -6.22 2.21
C ARG A 183 -21.62 -6.15 2.32
N VAL A 184 -22.18 -5.13 2.98
CA VAL A 184 -23.63 -4.89 3.01
C VAL A 184 -24.17 -4.73 1.59
N ASP A 185 -23.50 -3.93 0.75
CA ASP A 185 -23.90 -3.73 -0.65
C ASP A 185 -23.84 -5.03 -1.45
N THR A 186 -22.78 -5.82 -1.29
CA THR A 186 -22.66 -7.14 -1.92
C THR A 186 -23.78 -8.10 -1.46
N LEU A 187 -24.06 -8.18 -0.16
CA LEU A 187 -25.11 -9.03 0.41
C LEU A 187 -26.52 -8.61 -0.06
N ARG A 188 -26.70 -7.33 -0.40
CA ARG A 188 -27.91 -6.76 -1.00
C ARG A 188 -27.99 -6.92 -2.53
N GLY A 189 -26.92 -7.41 -3.17
CA GLY A 189 -26.83 -7.53 -4.63
C GLY A 189 -26.39 -6.26 -5.36
N ASN A 190 -25.91 -5.24 -4.64
CA ASN A 190 -25.36 -4.00 -5.20
C ASN A 190 -23.84 -4.15 -5.38
N THR A 191 -23.37 -4.85 -6.43
CA THR A 191 -21.93 -4.89 -6.73
C THR A 191 -21.45 -3.58 -7.35
N LEU A 192 -20.30 -3.08 -6.87
CA LEU A 192 -19.55 -1.98 -7.51
C LEU A 192 -19.18 -2.39 -8.94
N THR A 193 -19.98 -1.99 -9.92
CA THR A 193 -19.63 -2.05 -11.34
C THR A 193 -18.59 -0.96 -11.59
N VAL A 194 -17.32 -1.28 -11.36
CA VAL A 194 -16.22 -0.54 -11.97
C VAL A 194 -16.29 -0.86 -13.46
N ASN A 195 -17.00 -0.01 -14.20
CA ASN A 195 -17.06 -0.02 -15.66
C ASN A 195 -15.64 0.17 -16.21
N SER A 196 -14.96 -0.93 -16.51
CA SER A 196 -13.72 -0.94 -17.28
C SER A 196 -13.94 -1.67 -18.60
N ALA A 197 -14.55 -0.98 -19.57
CA ALA A 197 -14.25 -1.18 -20.99
C ALA A 197 -14.81 0.01 -21.80
N PRO A 198 -13.99 0.75 -22.57
CA PRO A 198 -14.53 1.51 -23.69
C PRO A 198 -15.02 0.50 -24.73
N ARG A 199 -16.26 0.68 -25.18
CA ARG A 199 -16.81 -0.06 -26.32
C ARG A 199 -15.89 0.15 -27.52
N SER A 200 -15.36 -0.95 -28.03
CA SER A 200 -14.89 -1.09 -29.42
C SER A 200 -15.90 -1.96 -30.14
#